data_AF-A0A515D0Q8-F1
#
_entry.id   AF-A0A515D0Q8-F1
#
_cell.length_a   1.000
_cell.length_b   1.000
_cell.length_c   1.000
_cell.angle_alpha   90.00
_cell.angle_beta   90.00
_cell.angle_gamma   90.00
#
_symmetry.space_group_name_H-M   'P 1'
#
loop_
_entity.id
_entity.type
_entity.pdbx_description
1 polymer ?
#
loop_
_entity_poly.entity_id
_entity_poly.type
_entity_poly.pdbx_seq_one_letter_code
_entity_poly.pdbx_strand_id
1 'polypeptide(L)'
;MTVQVVSSSGGRSSMYLCNLLAIKSHHDGTPVDYVFMDTGAEHPETYQFIKNAINIWELPISLIRVVYNEVHGKASTYRSISQDELKPDLGPWIGMLKKYGTPYIGGARCTDRMKQAAYLKYCQKKHGKKGYVT
;
A
#
# COMPACT_ATOMS: atom_id res chain seq x y z
N MET A 1 21.24 -8.59 -1.53
CA MET A 1 20.19 -9.38 -0.85
C MET A 1 18.85 -8.97 -1.43
N THR A 2 17.97 -9.93 -1.69
CA THR A 2 16.63 -9.67 -2.24
C THR A 2 15.64 -9.48 -1.09
N VAL A 3 14.88 -8.40 -1.10
CA VAL A 3 13.88 -8.08 -0.07
C VAL A 3 12.54 -8.73 -0.39
N GLN A 4 11.91 -9.36 0.60
CA GLN A 4 10.52 -9.84 0.50
C GLN A 4 9.56 -8.68 0.77
N VAL A 5 8.80 -8.24 -0.21
CA VAL A 5 7.85 -7.14 -0.02
C VAL A 5 6.45 -7.70 0.11
N VAL A 6 5.78 -7.38 1.21
CA VAL A 6 4.46 -7.91 1.55
C VAL A 6 3.48 -6.75 1.63
N SER A 7 2.46 -6.78 0.77
CA SER A 7 1.37 -5.81 0.84
C SER A 7 0.24 -6.31 1.74
N SER A 8 -0.23 -5.46 2.66
CA SER A 8 -1.44 -5.71 3.42
C SER A 8 -2.62 -4.91 2.87
N SER A 9 -3.80 -5.52 2.84
CA SER A 9 -5.06 -4.83 2.58
C SER A 9 -5.67 -4.18 3.83
N GLY A 10 -5.04 -4.33 4.99
CA GLY A 10 -5.62 -3.93 6.28
C GLY A 10 -6.67 -4.91 6.82
N GLY A 11 -6.85 -6.07 6.17
CA GLY A 11 -7.71 -7.14 6.67
C GLY A 11 -7.05 -8.00 7.73
N ARG A 12 -7.85 -8.70 8.54
CA ARG A 12 -7.36 -9.61 9.59
C ARG A 12 -6.37 -10.65 9.06
N SER A 13 -6.69 -11.31 7.95
CA SER A 13 -5.85 -12.34 7.36
C SER A 13 -4.52 -11.81 6.81
N SER A 14 -4.54 -10.66 6.11
CA SER A 14 -3.31 -10.08 5.56
C SER A 14 -2.40 -9.53 6.67
N MET A 15 -2.99 -8.96 7.72
CA MET A 15 -2.24 -8.49 8.89
C MET A 15 -1.68 -9.63 9.72
N TYR A 16 -2.39 -10.76 9.83
CA TYR A 16 -1.87 -11.96 10.46
C TYR A 16 -0.63 -12.50 9.71
N LEU A 17 -0.67 -12.52 8.37
CA LEU A 17 0.51 -12.86 7.56
C LEU A 17 1.68 -11.89 7.82
N CYS A 18 1.42 -10.59 7.87
CA CYS A 18 2.47 -9.60 8.18
C CYS A 18 3.12 -9.87 9.54
N ASN A 19 2.32 -10.21 10.55
CA ASN A 19 2.81 -10.55 11.88
C ASN A 19 3.69 -11.82 11.87
N LEU A 20 3.25 -12.89 11.18
CA LEU A 20 4.04 -14.12 11.06
C LEU A 20 5.39 -13.87 10.37
N LEU A 21 5.40 -13.04 9.32
CA LEU A 21 6.62 -12.69 8.62
C LEU A 21 7.53 -11.79 9.46
N ALA A 22 6.99 -10.94 10.32
CA ALA A 22 7.78 -10.13 11.25
C ALA A 22 8.49 -10.99 12.30
N ILE A 23 7.78 -11.98 12.86
CA ILE A 23 8.37 -12.97 13.77
C ILE A 23 9.48 -13.75 13.08
N LYS A 24 9.24 -14.21 11.84
CA LYS A 24 10.24 -14.92 11.04
C LYS A 24 11.47 -14.05 10.78
N SER A 25 11.25 -12.82 10.29
CA SER A 25 12.30 -11.83 10.00
C SER A 25 13.16 -11.52 11.22
N HIS A 26 12.55 -11.36 12.39
CA HIS A 26 13.26 -11.17 13.65
C HIS A 26 14.11 -12.38 14.03
N HIS A 27 13.63 -13.60 13.75
CA HIS A 27 14.32 -14.83 14.13
C HIS A 27 15.50 -15.18 13.20
N ASP A 28 15.34 -15.04 11.88
CA ASP A 28 16.33 -15.50 10.89
C ASP A 28 17.00 -14.38 10.08
N GLY A 29 16.66 -13.11 10.35
CA GLY A 29 17.21 -11.95 9.66
C GLY A 29 16.72 -11.78 8.22
N THR A 30 15.69 -12.52 7.77
CA THR A 30 15.13 -12.36 6.42
C THR A 30 14.67 -10.92 6.23
N PRO A 31 15.16 -10.19 5.20
CA PRO A 31 14.73 -8.82 4.98
C PRO A 31 13.31 -8.79 4.42
N VAL A 32 12.38 -8.21 5.19
CA VAL A 32 10.97 -8.05 4.79
C VAL A 32 10.58 -6.57 4.84
N ASP A 33 9.86 -6.11 3.82
CA ASP A 33 9.29 -4.76 3.75
C ASP A 33 7.77 -4.83 3.68
N TYR A 34 7.09 -4.21 4.64
CA TYR A 34 5.63 -4.26 4.76
C TYR A 34 5.06 -2.98 4.20
N VAL A 35 4.02 -3.08 3.38
CA VAL A 35 3.39 -1.91 2.78
C VAL A 35 1.87 -1.98 2.82
N PHE A 36 1.26 -0.85 3.13
CA PHE A 36 -0.18 -0.64 3.04
C PHE A 36 -0.47 0.48 2.05
N MET A 37 -1.33 0.19 1.06
CA MET A 37 -1.75 1.14 0.04
C MET A 37 -3.10 1.74 0.40
N ASP A 38 -3.06 2.95 0.92
CA ASP A 38 -4.26 3.67 1.34
C ASP A 38 -5.03 4.23 0.13
N THR A 39 -6.30 3.86 0.05
CA THR A 39 -7.23 4.28 -1.01
C THR A 39 -8.10 5.47 -0.60
N GLY A 40 -8.08 5.87 0.68
CA GLY A 40 -9.01 6.82 1.27
C GLY A 40 -10.45 6.28 1.36
N ALA A 41 -10.69 5.02 0.98
CA ALA A 41 -12.03 4.41 0.91
C ALA A 41 -12.19 3.18 1.81
N GLU A 42 -11.17 2.86 2.62
CA GLU A 42 -11.26 1.75 3.57
C GLU A 42 -12.19 2.11 4.75
N HIS A 43 -12.70 1.09 5.44
CA HIS A 43 -13.56 1.27 6.61
C HIS A 43 -12.80 1.99 7.74
N PRO A 44 -13.44 2.87 8.55
CA PRO A 44 -12.78 3.54 9.68
C PRO A 44 -12.03 2.58 10.62
N GLU A 45 -12.62 1.40 10.88
CA GLU A 45 -12.01 0.37 11.72
C GLU A 45 -10.76 -0.25 11.08
N THR A 46 -10.65 -0.28 9.74
CA THR A 46 -9.44 -0.73 9.05
C THR A 46 -8.27 0.22 9.35
N TYR A 47 -8.50 1.54 9.33
CA TYR A 47 -7.46 2.50 9.72
C TYR A 47 -7.07 2.35 11.18
N GLN A 48 -8.05 2.19 12.08
CA GLN A 48 -7.76 1.97 13.50
C GLN A 48 -6.95 0.68 13.70
N PHE A 49 -7.30 -0.39 12.99
CA PHE A 49 -6.60 -1.66 13.06
C PHE A 49 -5.15 -1.55 12.57
N ILE A 50 -4.91 -0.82 11.48
CA ILE A 50 -3.55 -0.58 10.98
C ILE A 50 -2.72 0.22 11.99
N LYS A 51 -3.30 1.28 12.58
CA LYS A 51 -2.63 2.06 13.63
C LYS A 51 -2.29 1.18 14.84
N ASN A 52 -3.23 0.33 15.26
CA ASN A 52 -2.98 -0.61 16.35
C ASN A 52 -1.88 -1.62 15.99
N ALA A 53 -1.84 -2.12 14.75
CA ALA A 53 -0.79 -3.03 14.33
C ALA A 53 0.60 -2.37 14.28
N ILE A 54 0.69 -1.09 13.89
CA ILE A 54 1.95 -0.34 13.92
C ILE A 54 2.38 -0.05 15.37
N ASN A 55 1.45 0.37 16.23
CA ASN A 55 1.81 0.89 17.56
C ASN A 55 1.84 -0.18 18.67
N ILE A 56 1.01 -1.23 18.57
CA ILE A 56 0.89 -2.27 19.59
C ILE A 56 1.68 -3.52 19.18
N TRP A 57 1.59 -3.92 17.90
CA TRP A 57 2.35 -5.07 17.39
C TRP A 57 3.72 -4.67 16.85
N GLU A 58 4.04 -3.38 16.89
CA GLU A 58 5.33 -2.81 16.45
C GLU A 58 5.69 -3.20 15.00
N LEU A 59 4.67 -3.39 14.14
CA LEU A 59 4.90 -3.78 12.76
C LEU A 59 5.42 -2.58 11.93
N PRO A 60 6.56 -2.71 11.23
CA PRO A 60 7.15 -1.61 10.46
C PRO A 60 6.46 -1.45 9.10
N ILE A 61 5.19 -1.03 9.10
CA ILE A 61 4.36 -0.89 7.91
C ILE A 61 4.59 0.46 7.24
N SER A 62 5.09 0.42 6.01
CA SER A 62 5.18 1.61 5.14
C SER A 62 3.80 1.96 4.61
N LEU A 63 3.36 3.19 4.87
CA LEU A 63 2.06 3.69 4.43
C LEU A 63 2.25 4.53 3.16
N ILE A 64 1.55 4.19 2.09
CA ILE A 64 1.62 4.93 0.81
C ILE A 64 0.24 5.27 0.26
N ARG A 65 0.17 6.40 -0.44
CA ARG A 65 -0.98 6.82 -1.27
C ARG A 65 -0.54 7.03 -2.71
N VAL A 66 -1.43 6.72 -3.65
CA VAL A 66 -1.22 7.04 -5.07
C VAL A 66 -1.32 8.56 -5.28
N VAL A 67 -0.46 9.08 -6.15
CA VAL A 67 -0.49 10.46 -6.63
C VAL A 67 -0.72 10.42 -8.14
N TYR A 68 -1.88 10.91 -8.58
CA TYR A 68 -2.24 10.90 -9.99
C TYR A 68 -1.53 12.02 -10.74
N ASN A 69 -1.00 11.68 -11.91
CA ASN A 69 -0.58 12.68 -12.89
C ASN A 69 -1.80 13.14 -13.68
N GLU A 70 -2.09 14.44 -13.69
CA GLU A 70 -3.25 15.02 -14.38
C GLU A 70 -3.17 14.86 -15.91
N VAL A 71 -1.95 14.69 -16.46
CA VAL A 71 -1.76 14.48 -17.88
C VAL A 71 -2.05 13.03 -18.26
N HIS A 72 -3.00 12.83 -19.17
CA HIS A 72 -3.29 11.52 -19.77
C HIS A 72 -2.04 10.93 -20.43
N GLY A 73 -1.88 9.60 -20.32
CA GLY A 73 -0.70 8.89 -20.83
C GLY A 73 0.54 8.96 -19.91
N LYS A 74 0.61 9.89 -18.95
CA LYS A 74 1.68 9.89 -17.94
C LYS A 74 1.34 8.95 -16.78
N ALA A 75 2.31 8.17 -16.33
CA ALA A 75 2.14 7.25 -15.21
C ALA A 75 1.87 8.00 -13.90
N SER A 76 0.96 7.46 -13.08
CA SER A 76 0.80 7.90 -11.68
C SER A 76 1.99 7.43 -10.83
N THR A 77 2.25 8.12 -9.73
CA THR A 77 3.31 7.80 -8.77
C THR A 77 2.70 7.51 -7.40
N TYR A 78 3.54 7.44 -6.36
CA TYR A 78 3.14 7.29 -4.98
C TYR A 78 3.78 8.38 -4.12
N ARG A 79 3.20 8.62 -2.95
CA ARG A 79 3.84 9.33 -1.84
C ARG A 79 3.71 8.50 -0.57
N SER A 80 4.72 8.57 0.30
CA SER A 80 4.60 8.05 1.65
C SER A 80 3.74 8.99 2.48
N ILE A 81 2.98 8.42 3.42
CA ILE A 81 2.12 9.16 4.35
C ILE A 81 2.43 8.77 5.79
N SER A 82 2.02 9.60 6.73
CA SER A 82 2.08 9.30 8.17
C SER A 82 0.75 8.72 8.69
N GLN A 83 0.76 8.21 9.93
CA GLN A 83 -0.42 7.59 10.53
C GLN A 83 -1.59 8.57 10.73
N ASP A 84 -1.33 9.86 10.92
CA ASP A 84 -2.34 10.92 11.05
C ASP A 84 -3.10 11.19 9.74
N GLU A 85 -2.49 10.87 8.60
CA GLU A 85 -3.13 10.99 7.29
C GLU A 85 -4.07 9.82 6.96
N LEU A 86 -4.05 8.72 7.74
CA LEU A 86 -4.95 7.57 7.55
C LEU A 86 -6.38 7.93 7.96
N LYS A 87 -7.22 8.21 6.96
CA LYS A 87 -8.62 8.60 7.12
C LYS A 87 -9.46 8.28 5.87
N PRO A 88 -10.78 8.05 6.02
CA PRO A 88 -11.70 7.83 4.91
C PRO A 88 -12.06 9.15 4.19
N ASP A 89 -11.10 9.75 3.48
CA ASP A 89 -11.27 11.04 2.78
C ASP A 89 -11.59 10.91 1.28
N LEU A 90 -11.63 9.68 0.75
CA LEU A 90 -11.81 9.38 -0.67
C LEU A 90 -10.81 10.10 -1.60
N GLY A 91 -9.72 10.68 -1.09
CA GLY A 91 -8.80 11.49 -1.90
C GLY A 91 -8.23 10.72 -3.10
N PRO A 92 -7.61 9.54 -2.88
CA PRO A 92 -7.14 8.69 -3.97
C PRO A 92 -8.25 8.20 -4.90
N TRP A 93 -9.47 8.01 -4.38
CA TRP A 93 -10.63 7.65 -5.20
C TRP A 93 -11.03 8.79 -6.14
N ILE A 94 -11.19 10.01 -5.62
CA ILE A 94 -11.55 11.20 -6.41
C ILE A 94 -10.50 11.45 -7.51
N GLY A 95 -9.22 11.32 -7.20
CA GLY A 95 -8.14 11.43 -8.19
C GLY A 95 -8.23 10.37 -9.30
N MET A 96 -8.64 9.15 -8.95
CA MET A 96 -8.88 8.06 -9.90
C MET A 96 -10.00 8.43 -10.88
N LEU A 97 -11.13 8.93 -10.35
CA LEU A 97 -12.27 9.35 -11.15
C LEU A 97 -11.92 10.52 -12.10
N LYS A 98 -11.17 11.52 -11.60
CA LYS A 98 -10.75 12.67 -12.43
C LYS A 98 -9.89 12.24 -13.62
N LYS A 99 -9.00 11.26 -13.43
CA LYS A 99 -8.06 10.83 -14.48
C LYS A 99 -8.61 9.74 -15.39
N TYR A 100 -9.35 8.79 -14.84
CA TYR A 100 -9.76 7.58 -15.56
C TYR A 100 -11.27 7.48 -15.78
N GLY A 101 -12.05 8.43 -15.26
CA GLY A 101 -13.51 8.43 -15.35
C GLY A 101 -14.15 7.44 -14.38
N THR A 102 -15.45 7.22 -14.59
CA THR A 102 -16.28 6.36 -13.75
C THR A 102 -15.89 4.88 -13.89
N PRO A 103 -15.80 4.13 -12.78
CA PRO A 103 -15.59 2.69 -12.82
C PRO A 103 -16.70 1.99 -13.61
N TYR A 104 -16.32 0.95 -14.33
CA TYR A 104 -17.22 0.10 -15.11
C TYR A 104 -16.76 -1.36 -15.00
N ILE A 105 -17.66 -2.29 -15.29
CA ILE A 105 -17.47 -3.74 -15.06
C ILE A 105 -16.22 -4.31 -15.78
N GLY A 106 -15.80 -3.71 -16.89
CA GLY A 106 -14.61 -4.12 -17.66
C GLY A 106 -13.29 -3.46 -17.23
N GLY A 107 -13.29 -2.59 -16.22
CA GLY A 107 -12.12 -1.84 -15.79
C GLY A 107 -11.83 -2.02 -14.31
N ALA A 108 -11.01 -3.02 -13.94
CA ALA A 108 -10.53 -3.22 -12.56
C ALA A 108 -9.48 -2.18 -12.13
N ARG A 109 -9.81 -0.89 -12.30
CA ARG A 109 -8.91 0.25 -12.09
C ARG A 109 -8.55 0.47 -10.63
N CYS A 110 -9.39 0.04 -9.68
CA CYS A 110 -9.11 0.18 -8.26
C CYS A 110 -7.84 -0.60 -7.88
N THR A 111 -7.77 -1.88 -8.25
CA THR A 111 -6.61 -2.73 -7.98
C THR A 111 -5.39 -2.27 -8.78
N ASP A 112 -5.56 -2.08 -10.09
CA ASP A 112 -4.45 -1.73 -11.00
C ASP A 112 -3.89 -0.31 -10.70
N ARG A 113 -4.75 0.71 -10.65
CA ARG A 113 -4.33 2.13 -10.60
C ARG A 113 -4.15 2.68 -9.21
N MET A 114 -4.90 2.21 -8.20
CA MET A 114 -4.77 2.73 -6.84
C MET A 114 -3.75 1.94 -6.02
N LYS A 115 -3.71 0.62 -6.19
CA LYS A 115 -2.85 -0.27 -5.38
C LYS A 115 -1.59 -0.68 -6.15
N GLN A 116 -1.71 -1.42 -7.25
CA GLN A 116 -0.59 -2.07 -7.94
C GLN A 116 0.40 -1.06 -8.55
N ALA A 117 -0.09 -0.02 -9.24
CA ALA A 117 0.78 0.99 -9.86
C ALA A 117 1.63 1.75 -8.83
N ALA A 118 1.03 2.18 -7.71
CA ALA A 118 1.73 2.86 -6.63
C ALA A 118 2.73 1.93 -5.94
N TYR A 119 2.31 0.69 -5.66
CA TYR A 119 3.13 -0.36 -5.07
C TYR A 119 4.40 -0.67 -5.87
N LEU A 120 4.27 -0.90 -7.18
CA LEU A 120 5.42 -1.21 -8.03
C LEU A 120 6.41 -0.06 -8.10
N LYS A 121 5.92 1.19 -8.12
CA LYS A 121 6.79 2.38 -8.08
C LYS A 121 7.51 2.52 -6.75
N TYR A 122 6.83 2.21 -5.64
CA TYR A 122 7.42 2.16 -4.32
C TYR A 122 8.55 1.14 -4.25
N CYS A 123 8.29 -0.09 -4.66
CA CYS A 123 9.29 -1.16 -4.63
C CYS A 123 10.49 -0.84 -5.53
N GLN A 124 10.23 -0.35 -6.75
CA GLN A 124 11.29 0.02 -7.68
C GLN A 124 12.16 1.16 -7.15
N LYS A 125 11.57 2.18 -6.49
CA LYS A 125 12.33 3.31 -5.94
C LYS A 125 13.14 2.92 -4.70
N LYS A 126 12.58 2.08 -3.82
CA LYS A 126 13.23 1.68 -2.56
C LYS A 126 14.29 0.61 -2.74
N HIS A 127 14.01 -0.40 -3.56
CA HIS A 127 14.84 -1.62 -3.68
C HIS A 127 15.53 -1.78 -5.05
N GLY A 128 15.12 -1.01 -6.06
CA GLY A 128 15.67 -1.12 -7.42
C GLY A 128 15.09 -2.28 -8.22
N LYS A 129 15.35 -2.29 -9.54
CA LYS A 129 14.88 -3.33 -10.45
C LYS A 129 15.65 -4.63 -10.16
N LYS A 130 14.97 -5.68 -9.70
CA LYS A 130 15.50 -6.98 -9.19
C LYS A 130 15.96 -7.01 -7.73
N GLY A 131 15.79 -5.93 -6.97
CA GLY A 131 16.14 -5.92 -5.53
C GLY A 131 15.05 -6.48 -4.61
N TYR A 132 13.89 -6.85 -5.16
CA TYR A 132 12.74 -7.29 -4.38
C TYR A 132 11.95 -8.40 -5.08
N VAL A 133 11.23 -9.18 -4.28
CA VAL A 133 10.20 -10.14 -4.68
C VAL A 133 8.91 -9.84 -3.92
N THR A 134 7.76 -10.16 -4.52
CA THR A 134 6.43 -9.77 -4.04
C THR A 134 5.50 -10.95 -4.02
#